data_AF-A0AAE4SA84-F1
#
_entry.id   AF-A0AAE4SA84-F1
#
_cell.length_a   1.000
_cell.length_b   1.000
_cell.length_c   1.000
_cell.angle_alpha   90.00
_cell.angle_beta   90.00
_cell.angle_gamma   90.00
#
_symmetry.space_group_name_H-M   'P 1'
#
loop_
_entity.id
_entity.type
_entity.pdbx_description
1 polymer ?
#
loop_
_entity_poly.entity_id
_entity_poly.type
_entity_poly.pdbx_seq_one_letter_code
_entity_poly.pdbx_strand_id
1 'polypeptide(L)'
;MRITTYIAVSENEVQLLDKKLEQTPFESRTDFLTACTRVFLYGKHTDKTRTPGPLMENWLGNLHDAAAVREKIRETYFDLLHELAFPAIAMRGSRPAYRLLRKDLERGMLERCGMIPPSEEMETLARIFEEIHMPEIIQHRTETLKEQYLAEDAP
;
A
#
# COMPACT_ATOMS: atom_id res chain seq x y z
N MET A 1 -8.95 6.65 -27.23
CA MET A 1 -8.68 7.86 -26.43
C MET A 1 -7.35 7.65 -25.72
N ARG A 2 -6.32 8.47 -25.99
CA ARG A 2 -5.02 8.38 -25.30
C ARG A 2 -5.05 9.39 -24.15
N ILE A 3 -4.93 8.91 -22.92
CA ILE A 3 -4.78 9.74 -21.74
C ILE A 3 -3.29 9.78 -21.43
N THR A 4 -2.70 10.97 -21.40
CA THR A 4 -1.31 11.18 -20.99
C THR A 4 -1.33 11.69 -19.55
N THR A 5 -0.69 10.95 -18.65
CA THR A 5 -0.52 11.33 -17.24
C THR A 5 0.96 11.60 -17.00
N TYR A 6 1.26 12.72 -16.35
CA TYR A 6 2.61 13.08 -15.95
C TYR A 6 2.80 12.78 -14.47
N ILE A 7 3.90 12.11 -14.12
CA ILE A 7 4.26 11.77 -12.75
C ILE A 7 5.52 12.57 -12.41
N ALA A 8 5.47 13.33 -11.31
CA ALA A 8 6.66 13.99 -10.78
C ALA A 8 7.48 12.96 -10.00
N VAL A 9 8.73 12.77 -10.40
CA VAL A 9 9.70 11.86 -9.77
C VAL A 9 11.03 12.58 -9.63
N SER A 10 11.76 12.29 -8.56
CA SER A 10 13.09 12.82 -8.35
C SER A 10 14.11 12.21 -9.32
N GLU A 11 15.22 12.91 -9.53
CA GLU A 11 16.32 12.43 -10.37
C GLU A 11 16.84 11.06 -9.93
N ASN A 12 16.94 10.84 -8.62
CA ASN A 12 17.38 9.56 -8.04
C ASN A 12 16.42 8.41 -8.38
N GLU A 13 15.10 8.67 -8.36
CA GLU A 13 14.09 7.68 -8.72
C GLU A 13 14.11 7.36 -10.21
N VAL A 14 14.37 8.36 -11.07
CA VAL A 14 14.53 8.15 -12.52
C VAL A 14 15.76 7.28 -12.82
N GLN A 15 16.90 7.55 -12.17
CA GLN A 15 18.10 6.73 -12.34
C GLN A 15 17.90 5.30 -11.85
N LEU A 16 17.19 5.13 -10.73
CA LEU A 16 16.82 3.81 -10.22
C LEU A 16 15.92 3.08 -11.21
N LEU A 17 14.94 3.78 -11.80
CA LEU A 17 14.04 3.25 -12.81
C LEU A 17 14.80 2.78 -14.05
N ASP A 18 15.74 3.57 -14.55
CA ASP A 18 16.57 3.21 -15.72
C ASP A 18 17.40 1.97 -15.46
N LYS A 19 18.08 1.92 -14.30
CA LYS A 19 18.86 0.76 -13.89
C LYS A 19 18.00 -0.51 -13.80
N LYS A 20 16.73 -0.37 -13.40
CA LYS A 20 15.78 -1.49 -13.40
C LYS A 20 15.35 -1.86 -14.80
N LEU A 21 15.06 -0.88 -15.66
CA LEU A 21 14.64 -1.08 -17.05
C LEU A 21 15.68 -1.91 -17.83
N GLU A 22 16.97 -1.66 -17.63
CA GLU A 22 18.09 -2.43 -18.22
C GLU A 22 18.02 -3.93 -17.92
N GLN A 23 17.37 -4.32 -16.81
CA GLN A 23 17.22 -5.71 -16.38
C GLN A 23 15.91 -6.34 -16.87
N THR A 24 15.16 -5.64 -17.73
CA THR A 24 13.84 -6.06 -18.18
C THR A 24 13.74 -6.12 -19.70
N PRO A 25 12.78 -6.88 -20.24
CA PRO A 25 12.56 -6.97 -21.69
C PRO A 25 11.76 -5.79 -22.28
N PHE A 26 11.58 -4.69 -21.55
CA PHE A 26 10.85 -3.51 -22.03
C PHE A 26 11.76 -2.52 -22.77
N GLU A 27 11.28 -1.99 -23.88
CA GLU A 27 12.02 -1.05 -24.74
C GLU A 27 11.88 0.41 -24.26
N SER A 28 10.92 0.71 -23.39
CA SER A 28 10.67 2.07 -22.91
C SER A 28 10.22 2.11 -21.44
N ARG A 29 10.54 3.22 -20.76
CA ARG A 29 10.05 3.51 -19.39
C ARG A 29 8.53 3.48 -19.31
N THR A 30 7.86 4.00 -20.35
CA THR A 30 6.39 4.05 -20.42
C THR A 30 5.79 2.66 -20.46
N ASP A 31 6.34 1.76 -21.30
CA ASP A 31 5.83 0.39 -21.41
C ASP A 31 6.08 -0.37 -20.10
N PHE A 32 7.27 -0.21 -19.52
CA PHE A 32 7.61 -0.80 -18.24
C PHE A 32 6.67 -0.34 -17.11
N LEU A 33 6.47 0.97 -16.96
CA LEU A 33 5.57 1.52 -15.93
C LEU A 33 4.12 1.14 -16.18
N THR A 34 3.68 1.11 -17.44
CA THR A 34 2.32 0.66 -17.80
C THR A 34 2.12 -0.80 -17.43
N ALA A 35 3.10 -1.65 -17.72
CA ALA A 35 3.06 -3.06 -17.37
C ALA A 35 3.04 -3.26 -15.85
N CYS A 36 3.92 -2.56 -15.12
CA CYS A 36 3.94 -2.58 -13.66
C CYS A 36 2.59 -2.15 -13.08
N THR A 37 2.04 -1.03 -13.56
CA THR A 37 0.75 -0.49 -13.11
C THR A 37 -0.38 -1.47 -13.39
N ARG A 38 -0.41 -2.10 -14.56
CA ARG A 38 -1.45 -3.08 -14.91
C ARG A 38 -1.36 -4.34 -14.08
N VAL A 39 -0.16 -4.87 -13.86
CA VAL A 39 0.03 -6.05 -13.00
C VAL A 39 -0.34 -5.72 -11.56
N PHE A 40 0.01 -4.53 -11.07
CA PHE A 40 -0.35 -4.07 -9.73
C PHE A 40 -1.85 -3.86 -9.55
N LEU A 41 -2.53 -3.19 -10.50
CA LEU A 41 -3.96 -2.87 -10.39
C LEU A 41 -4.88 -4.04 -10.74
N TYR A 42 -4.53 -4.84 -11.75
CA TYR A 42 -5.44 -5.84 -12.34
C TYR A 42 -4.94 -7.27 -12.22
N GLY A 43 -3.75 -7.50 -11.66
CA GLY A 43 -3.14 -8.83 -11.57
C GLY A 43 -2.86 -9.47 -12.93
N LYS A 44 -2.97 -8.75 -14.06
CA LYS A 44 -2.71 -9.29 -15.39
C LYS A 44 -2.17 -8.21 -16.33
N HIS A 45 -1.24 -8.60 -17.18
CA HIS A 45 -0.84 -7.81 -18.35
C HIS A 45 -1.70 -8.20 -19.55
N THR A 46 -2.92 -7.69 -19.64
CA THR A 46 -3.75 -7.90 -20.85
C THR A 46 -3.57 -6.72 -21.79
N ASP A 47 -2.43 -6.63 -22.48
CA ASP A 47 -2.41 -5.91 -23.74
C ASP A 47 -2.71 -6.91 -24.86
N LYS A 48 -3.95 -6.90 -25.35
CA LYS A 48 -4.43 -7.81 -26.42
C LYS A 48 -3.75 -7.57 -27.77
N THR A 49 -2.86 -6.58 -27.86
CA THR A 49 -2.26 -6.10 -29.11
C THR A 49 -0.88 -6.71 -29.39
N ARG A 50 -0.18 -7.26 -28.39
CA ARG A 50 1.15 -7.86 -28.56
C ARG A 50 1.27 -9.08 -27.64
N THR A 51 1.34 -10.27 -28.23
CA THR A 51 1.63 -11.49 -27.46
C THR A 51 3.06 -11.36 -26.92
N PRO A 52 3.26 -11.36 -25.59
CA PRO A 52 4.59 -11.23 -25.01
C PRO A 52 5.47 -12.43 -25.43
N GLY A 53 6.76 -12.19 -25.69
CA GLY A 53 7.71 -13.28 -25.90
C GLY A 53 7.98 -14.05 -24.59
N PRO A 54 8.60 -15.24 -24.64
CA PRO A 54 8.75 -16.11 -23.46
C PRO A 54 9.53 -15.49 -22.30
N LEU A 55 10.50 -14.61 -22.59
CA LEU A 55 11.22 -13.84 -21.56
C LEU A 55 10.33 -12.81 -20.87
N MET A 56 9.46 -12.13 -21.64
CA MET A 56 8.49 -11.16 -21.13
C MET A 56 7.40 -11.85 -20.31
N GLU A 57 6.93 -13.03 -20.74
CA GLU A 57 5.96 -13.83 -19.98
C GLU A 57 6.50 -14.25 -18.62
N ASN A 58 7.73 -14.79 -18.57
CA ASN A 58 8.34 -15.18 -17.30
C ASN A 58 8.54 -13.97 -16.38
N TRP A 59 9.01 -12.84 -16.93
CA TRP A 59 9.16 -11.62 -16.14
C TRP A 59 7.83 -11.11 -15.57
N LEU A 60 6.78 -11.09 -16.40
CA LEU A 60 5.43 -10.68 -15.98
C LEU A 60 4.84 -11.64 -14.94
N GLY A 61 5.10 -12.95 -15.06
CA GLY A 61 4.71 -13.95 -14.06
C GLY A 61 5.38 -13.68 -12.72
N ASN A 62 6.70 -13.50 -12.71
CA ASN A 62 7.44 -13.17 -11.48
C ASN A 62 6.97 -11.85 -10.86
N LEU A 63 6.68 -10.85 -11.69
CA LEU A 63 6.12 -9.58 -11.20
C LEU A 63 4.73 -9.78 -10.59
N HIS A 64 3.88 -10.60 -11.21
CA HIS A 64 2.56 -10.91 -10.71
C HIS A 64 2.61 -11.60 -9.35
N ASP A 65 3.47 -12.62 -9.21
CA ASP A 65 3.64 -13.34 -7.94
C ASP A 65 4.17 -12.40 -6.85
N ALA A 66 5.14 -11.54 -7.17
CA ALA A 66 5.64 -10.53 -6.25
C ALA A 66 4.56 -9.50 -5.87
N ALA A 67 3.71 -9.10 -6.82
CA ALA A 67 2.58 -8.20 -6.56
C ALA A 67 1.53 -8.87 -5.66
N ALA A 68 1.21 -10.15 -5.87
CA ALA A 68 0.28 -10.90 -5.04
C ALA A 68 0.77 -11.04 -3.59
N VAL A 69 2.08 -11.26 -3.40
CA VAL A 69 2.68 -11.28 -2.06
C VAL A 69 2.58 -9.91 -1.40
N ARG A 70 2.89 -8.83 -2.12
CA ARG A 70 2.75 -7.46 -1.60
C ARG A 70 1.31 -7.10 -1.26
N GLU A 71 0.36 -7.54 -2.06
CA GLU A 71 -1.06 -7.33 -1.82
C GLU A 71 -1.49 -8.02 -0.52
N LYS A 72 -1.11 -9.30 -0.34
CA LYS A 72 -1.37 -10.03 0.90
C LYS A 72 -0.77 -9.33 2.13
N ILE A 73 0.45 -8.82 2.01
CA ILE A 73 1.11 -8.04 3.08
C ILE A 73 0.29 -6.79 3.41
N ARG A 74 -0.15 -6.05 2.38
CA ARG A 74 -0.97 -4.84 2.55
C ARG A 74 -2.29 -5.16 3.24
N GLU A 75 -3.05 -6.11 2.72
CA GLU A 75 -4.35 -6.52 3.28
C GLU A 75 -4.20 -6.93 4.75
N THR A 76 -3.23 -7.81 5.03
CA THR A 76 -2.99 -8.27 6.41
C THR A 76 -2.62 -7.13 7.34
N TYR A 77 -1.80 -6.18 6.87
CA TYR A 77 -1.43 -5.03 7.68
C TYR A 77 -2.61 -4.10 7.92
N PHE A 78 -3.48 -3.91 6.92
CA PHE A 78 -4.69 -3.10 7.07
C PHE A 78 -5.67 -3.74 8.06
N ASP A 79 -5.85 -5.06 8.02
CA ASP A 79 -6.64 -5.79 9.00
C ASP A 79 -6.09 -5.57 10.42
N LEU A 80 -4.77 -5.69 10.60
CA LEU A 80 -4.12 -5.44 11.89
C LEU A 80 -4.26 -3.99 12.35
N LEU A 81 -4.17 -3.02 11.43
CA LEU A 81 -4.41 -1.61 11.77
C LEU A 81 -5.86 -1.41 12.19
N HIS A 82 -6.81 -2.04 11.52
CA HIS A 82 -8.22 -1.94 11.87
C HIS A 82 -8.51 -2.56 13.24
N GLU A 83 -7.97 -3.75 13.51
CA GLU A 83 -8.18 -4.50 14.75
C GLU A 83 -7.46 -3.88 15.97
N LEU A 84 -6.20 -3.47 15.80
CA LEU A 84 -5.33 -3.12 16.92
C LEU A 84 -5.11 -1.61 17.07
N ALA A 85 -5.11 -0.88 15.96
CA ALA A 85 -4.64 0.50 15.93
C ALA A 85 -5.71 1.53 15.58
N PHE A 86 -6.89 1.11 15.09
CA PHE A 86 -7.90 2.04 14.58
C PHE A 86 -8.29 3.13 15.58
N PRO A 87 -8.57 2.83 16.86
CA PRO A 87 -8.89 3.90 17.82
C PRO A 87 -7.72 4.87 18.04
N ALA A 88 -6.49 4.37 18.06
CA ALA A 88 -5.29 5.19 18.23
C ALA A 88 -5.03 6.06 16.99
N ILE A 89 -5.23 5.52 15.79
CA ILE A 89 -5.13 6.25 14.52
C ILE A 89 -6.23 7.31 14.46
N ALA A 90 -7.46 6.93 14.78
CA ALA A 90 -8.58 7.84 14.77
C ALA A 90 -8.31 9.00 15.73
N MET A 91 -7.84 8.78 16.94
CA MET A 91 -7.66 9.88 17.90
C MET A 91 -6.35 10.66 17.75
N ARG A 92 -5.26 10.04 17.29
CA ARG A 92 -3.90 10.62 17.33
C ARG A 92 -3.18 10.65 15.98
N GLY A 93 -3.78 10.09 14.94
CA GLY A 93 -3.18 9.92 13.61
C GLY A 93 -2.34 8.66 13.47
N SER A 94 -2.03 8.28 12.23
CA SER A 94 -1.30 7.05 11.90
C SER A 94 0.11 6.98 12.52
N ARG A 95 0.86 8.07 12.48
CA ARG A 95 2.27 8.08 12.92
C ARG A 95 2.45 7.86 14.43
N PRO A 96 1.71 8.54 15.33
CA PRO A 96 1.78 8.24 16.76
C PRO A 96 1.23 6.86 17.11
N ALA A 97 0.16 6.41 16.45
CA ALA A 97 -0.41 5.08 16.65
C ALA A 97 0.58 3.98 16.29
N TYR A 98 1.25 4.10 15.13
CA TYR A 98 2.31 3.17 14.73
C TYR A 98 3.43 3.11 15.76
N ARG A 99 3.95 4.25 16.24
CA ARG A 99 5.03 4.24 17.24
C ARG A 99 4.61 3.56 18.55
N LEU A 100 3.36 3.73 18.96
CA LEU A 100 2.83 3.12 20.18
C LEU A 100 2.66 1.61 20.04
N LEU A 101 2.11 1.16 18.91
CA LEU A 101 1.67 -0.22 18.68
C LEU A 101 2.62 -1.02 17.78
N ARG A 102 3.80 -0.47 17.48
CA ARG A 102 4.75 -1.04 16.52
C ARG A 102 5.01 -2.52 16.76
N LYS A 103 5.34 -2.89 18.00
CA LYS A 103 5.69 -4.27 18.35
C LYS A 103 4.52 -5.24 18.16
N ASP A 104 3.30 -4.80 18.48
CA ASP A 104 2.11 -5.63 18.33
C ASP A 104 1.75 -5.81 16.85
N LEU A 105 1.87 -4.75 16.05
CA LEU A 105 1.71 -4.79 14.61
C LEU A 105 2.78 -5.68 13.94
N GLU A 106 4.06 -5.53 14.31
CA GLU A 106 5.15 -6.37 13.80
C GLU A 106 4.93 -7.84 14.18
N ARG A 107 4.47 -8.12 15.41
CA ARG A 107 4.13 -9.48 15.84
C ARG A 107 2.98 -10.05 14.99
N GLY A 108 1.90 -9.28 14.81
CA GLY A 108 0.76 -9.70 13.99
C GLY A 108 1.16 -10.00 12.53
N MET A 109 2.03 -9.17 11.96
CA MET A 109 2.58 -9.40 10.61
C MET A 109 3.39 -10.69 10.53
N LEU A 110 4.23 -10.95 11.53
CA LEU A 110 4.99 -12.19 11.60
C LEU A 110 4.09 -13.42 11.75
N GLU A 111 3.05 -13.34 12.59
CA GLU A 111 2.11 -14.44 12.82
C GLU A 111 1.25 -14.75 11.59
N ARG A 112 0.77 -13.73 10.88
CA ARG A 112 -0.17 -13.90 9.75
C ARG A 112 0.52 -14.05 8.39
N CYS A 113 1.65 -13.37 8.19
CA CYS A 113 2.38 -13.38 6.90
C CYS A 113 3.71 -14.11 6.96
N GLY A 114 4.23 -14.46 8.14
CA GLY A 114 5.57 -15.05 8.29
C GLY A 114 6.72 -14.06 8.03
N MET A 115 6.43 -12.76 7.91
CA MET A 115 7.43 -11.73 7.65
C MET A 115 7.02 -10.37 8.23
N ILE A 116 8.03 -9.53 8.49
CA ILE A 116 7.86 -8.16 8.94
C ILE A 116 8.35 -7.24 7.81
N PRO A 117 7.48 -6.41 7.21
CA PRO A 117 7.91 -5.44 6.20
C PRO A 117 8.85 -4.38 6.78
N PRO A 118 9.67 -3.71 5.95
CA PRO A 118 10.46 -2.57 6.39
C PRO A 118 9.60 -1.49 7.07
N SER A 119 10.13 -0.86 8.11
CA SER A 119 9.38 0.15 8.88
C SER A 119 8.86 1.31 8.04
N GLU A 120 9.60 1.74 7.03
CA GLU A 120 9.17 2.79 6.11
C GLU A 120 7.96 2.37 5.25
N GLU A 121 7.89 1.10 4.86
CA GLU A 121 6.75 0.52 4.16
C GLU A 121 5.53 0.46 5.10
N MET A 122 5.71 0.00 6.35
CA MET A 122 4.64 -0.02 7.35
C MET A 122 4.11 1.38 7.71
N GLU A 123 4.99 2.38 7.83
CA GLU A 123 4.57 3.78 8.05
C GLU A 123 3.82 4.35 6.83
N THR A 124 4.24 3.99 5.62
CA THR A 124 3.56 4.39 4.39
C THR A 124 2.18 3.76 4.28
N LEU A 125 2.07 2.46 4.53
CA LEU A 125 0.80 1.76 4.53
C LEU A 125 -0.15 2.30 5.61
N ALA A 126 0.34 2.67 6.79
CA ALA A 126 -0.50 3.26 7.83
C ALA A 126 -1.07 4.64 7.44
N ARG A 127 -0.31 5.44 6.69
CA ARG A 127 -0.82 6.71 6.13
C ARG A 127 -1.89 6.47 5.06
N ILE A 128 -1.65 5.52 4.16
CA ILE A 128 -2.63 5.15 3.13
C ILE A 128 -3.92 4.64 3.77
N PHE A 129 -3.81 3.82 4.82
CA PHE A 129 -4.95 3.36 5.60
C PHE A 129 -5.73 4.54 6.20
N GLU A 130 -5.05 5.49 6.85
CA GLU A 130 -5.68 6.70 7.39
C GLU A 130 -6.43 7.48 6.30
N GLU A 131 -5.82 7.68 5.13
CA GLU A 131 -6.44 8.38 4.00
C GLU A 131 -7.68 7.67 3.46
N ILE A 132 -7.62 6.33 3.31
CA ILE A 132 -8.74 5.51 2.83
C ILE A 132 -9.90 5.53 3.83
N HIS A 133 -9.60 5.39 5.12
CA HIS A 133 -10.59 5.26 6.19
C HIS A 133 -10.95 6.59 6.88
N MET A 134 -10.60 7.73 6.27
CA MET A 134 -10.92 9.06 6.81
C MET A 134 -12.41 9.24 7.21
N PRO A 135 -13.40 8.78 6.43
CA PRO A 135 -14.80 8.90 6.82
C PRO A 135 -15.12 8.20 8.15
N GLU A 136 -14.61 6.98 8.33
CA GLU A 136 -14.82 6.16 9.53
C GLU A 136 -14.08 6.76 10.73
N ILE A 137 -12.88 7.30 10.52
CA ILE A 137 -12.12 8.04 11.53
C ILE A 137 -12.91 9.25 12.04
N ILE A 138 -13.51 10.03 11.14
CA ILE A 138 -14.33 11.20 11.50
C ILE A 138 -15.55 10.76 12.31
N GLN A 139 -16.21 9.67 11.89
CA GLN A 139 -17.34 9.12 12.62
C GLN A 139 -16.94 8.70 14.04
N HIS A 140 -15.86 7.92 14.18
CA HIS A 140 -15.36 7.44 15.47
C HIS A 140 -15.00 8.60 16.41
N ARG A 141 -14.32 9.63 15.91
CA ARG A 141 -14.03 10.86 16.67
C ARG A 141 -15.31 11.52 17.17
N THR A 142 -16.32 11.60 16.30
CA THR A 142 -17.60 12.25 16.62
C THR A 142 -18.35 11.49 17.71
N GLU A 143 -18.38 10.16 17.62
CA GLU A 143 -19.01 9.29 18.63
C GLU A 143 -18.28 9.40 19.97
N THR A 144 -16.95 9.29 19.97
CA THR A 144 -16.13 9.42 21.17
C THR A 144 -16.34 10.77 21.87
N LEU A 145 -16.40 11.87 21.11
CA LEU A 145 -16.67 13.19 21.68
C LEU A 145 -18.06 13.26 22.30
N LYS A 146 -19.09 12.72 21.64
CA LYS A 146 -20.46 12.70 22.19
C LYS A 146 -20.52 11.93 23.51
N GLU A 147 -19.85 10.77 23.59
CA GLU A 147 -19.79 9.98 24.82
C GLU A 147 -19.08 10.73 25.95
N GLN A 148 -18.00 11.45 25.65
CA GLN A 148 -17.29 12.27 26.64
C GLN A 148 -18.17 13.41 27.17
N TYR A 149 -18.87 14.14 26.30
CA TYR A 149 -19.80 15.19 26.74
C TYR A 149 -20.94 14.63 27.61
N LEU A 150 -21.53 13.49 27.23
CA LEU A 150 -22.60 12.87 28.01
C LEU A 150 -22.10 12.32 29.36
N ALA A 151 -20.84 11.92 29.47
CA ALA A 151 -20.23 11.46 30.71
C ALA A 151 -19.89 12.62 31.67
N GLU A 152 -19.57 13.81 31.15
CA GLU A 152 -19.30 15.02 31.94
C GLU A 152 -20.59 15.66 32.49
N ASP A 153 -21.73 15.48 31.82
CA ASP A 153 -23.06 15.97 32.23
C ASP A 153 -23.84 14.97 33.14
N ALA A 154 -23.24 13.83 33.50
CA ALA A 154 -23.86 12.86 34.40
C ALA A 154 -23.72 13.30 35.89
N PRO A 155 -24.81 13.28 36.68
CA PRO A 155 -24.84 13.81 38.05
C PRO A 155 -23.99 13.04 39.07
#